data_AF-A0A1Y2MCZ8-F1
#
_entry.id   AF-A0A1Y2MCZ8-F1
#
_cell.length_a   1.000
_cell.length_b   1.000
_cell.length_c   1.000
_cell.angle_alpha   90.00
_cell.angle_beta   90.00
_cell.angle_gamma   90.00
#
_symmetry.space_group_name_H-M   'P 1'
#
loop_
_entity.id
_entity.type
_entity.pdbx_description
1 polymer ?
#
loop_
_entity_poly.entity_id
_entity_poly.type
_entity_poly.pdbx_seq_one_letter_code
_entity_poly.pdbx_strand_id
1 'polypeptide(L)'
;MQSVTNNLPISAMNNNTLAIFPASGGIGGSTYRHLLRLIDPKNVILVARTPSSIPSSYKDAGVVTRYGDYDKLETLDNAFEGAQCLNLISYASIEHERCFQVQKYAIDVAVKCGDTHVFYSSLGFAGTGTTTDSLAFLMQAHLDTERYPAKIAAEIPSFSYTIV
;
A
#
# COMPACT_ATOMS: atom_id res chain seq x y z
N MET A 1 23.08 30.88 -22.36
CA MET A 1 23.02 31.06 -20.88
C MET A 1 21.70 30.47 -20.42
N GLN A 2 21.74 29.72 -19.33
CA GLN A 2 20.87 28.57 -19.01
C GLN A 2 19.36 28.89 -18.91
N SER A 3 18.58 27.96 -19.49
CA SER A 3 17.17 27.73 -19.24
C SER A 3 16.96 27.39 -17.76
N VAL A 4 16.31 28.28 -17.02
CA VAL A 4 15.85 28.02 -15.66
C VAL A 4 14.60 27.14 -15.76
N THR A 5 14.79 25.84 -15.60
CA THR A 5 13.70 24.90 -15.34
C THR A 5 13.16 25.22 -13.95
N ASN A 6 11.97 25.80 -13.91
CA ASN A 6 11.21 25.98 -12.67
C ASN A 6 10.86 24.60 -12.09
N ASN A 7 11.68 24.14 -11.15
CA ASN A 7 11.31 23.05 -10.26
C ASN A 7 10.18 23.57 -9.37
N LEU A 8 8.96 23.09 -9.61
CA LEU A 8 7.83 23.30 -8.71
C LEU A 8 8.21 22.77 -7.32
N PRO A 9 7.97 23.54 -6.23
CA PRO A 9 8.20 23.06 -4.89
C PRO A 9 7.26 21.90 -4.56
N ILE A 10 7.75 20.93 -3.79
CA ILE A 10 7.05 19.72 -3.29
C ILE A 10 5.83 20.06 -2.38
N SER A 11 5.53 21.34 -2.18
CA SER A 11 4.40 21.82 -1.38
C SER A 11 3.11 21.92 -2.21
N ALA A 12 2.40 20.79 -2.32
CA ALA A 12 0.93 20.65 -2.40
C ALA A 12 0.55 19.35 -3.14
N MET A 13 1.01 18.20 -2.65
CA MET A 13 0.23 16.98 -2.89
C MET A 13 -1.05 17.13 -2.07
N ASN A 14 -2.20 16.96 -2.71
CA ASN A 14 -3.50 17.03 -2.03
C ASN A 14 -3.52 16.04 -0.84
N ASN A 15 -4.24 16.39 0.23
CA ASN A 15 -4.52 15.52 1.39
C ASN A 15 -5.42 14.32 0.99
N ASN A 16 -5.14 13.63 -0.12
CA ASN A 16 -5.90 12.49 -0.67
C ASN A 16 -5.03 11.53 -1.52
N THR A 17 -3.70 11.59 -1.46
CA THR A 17 -2.84 10.73 -2.29
C THR A 17 -2.89 9.28 -1.80
N LEU A 18 -3.13 8.35 -2.73
CA LEU A 18 -3.21 6.91 -2.48
C LEU A 18 -2.00 6.18 -3.09
N ALA A 19 -1.23 5.50 -2.25
CA ALA A 19 -0.29 4.46 -2.69
C ALA A 19 -1.01 3.11 -2.83
N ILE A 20 -0.69 2.35 -3.87
CA ILE A 20 -1.19 0.98 -4.08
C ILE A 20 0.00 0.04 -4.19
N PHE A 21 0.07 -0.97 -3.34
CA PHE A 21 1.17 -1.93 -3.31
C PHE A 21 0.69 -3.36 -2.98
N PRO A 22 1.10 -4.37 -3.77
CA PRO A 22 1.69 -4.30 -5.11
C PRO A 22 0.66 -3.94 -6.20
N ALA A 23 0.98 -2.93 -7.00
CA ALA A 23 0.10 -2.39 -8.04
C ALA A 23 -0.03 -3.27 -9.29
N SER A 24 1.02 -3.99 -9.70
CA SER A 24 1.00 -4.77 -10.96
C SER A 24 0.38 -6.17 -10.85
N GLY A 25 -0.12 -6.56 -9.67
CA GLY A 25 -0.82 -7.83 -9.45
C GLY A 25 -2.26 -7.84 -9.98
N GLY A 26 -2.97 -8.97 -9.82
CA GLY A 26 -4.37 -9.10 -10.25
C GLY A 26 -5.31 -8.11 -9.54
N ILE A 27 -5.25 -8.10 -8.21
CA ILE A 27 -6.06 -7.20 -7.36
C ILE A 27 -5.61 -5.75 -7.57
N GLY A 28 -4.33 -5.44 -7.33
CA GLY A 28 -3.81 -4.07 -7.47
C GLY A 28 -4.03 -3.49 -8.86
N GLY A 29 -3.86 -4.32 -9.89
CA GLY A 29 -4.11 -3.98 -11.28
C GLY A 29 -5.55 -3.58 -11.54
N SER A 30 -6.48 -4.41 -11.08
CA SER A 30 -7.92 -4.13 -11.20
C SER A 30 -8.29 -2.86 -10.44
N THR A 31 -7.79 -2.72 -9.20
CA THR A 31 -8.04 -1.58 -8.32
C THR A 31 -7.60 -0.27 -8.96
N TYR A 32 -6.33 -0.14 -9.38
CA TYR A 32 -5.87 1.15 -9.93
C TYR A 32 -6.58 1.48 -11.25
N ARG A 33 -6.86 0.49 -12.11
CA ARG A 33 -7.57 0.74 -13.37
C ARG A 33 -8.99 1.24 -13.13
N HIS A 34 -9.63 0.76 -12.07
CA HIS A 34 -10.94 1.26 -11.65
C HIS A 34 -10.85 2.68 -11.09
N LEU A 35 -9.94 2.91 -10.12
CA LEU A 35 -9.79 4.19 -9.44
C LEU A 35 -9.40 5.32 -10.39
N LEU A 36 -8.51 5.08 -11.36
CA LEU A 36 -8.06 6.11 -12.31
C LEU A 36 -9.17 6.62 -13.27
N ARG A 37 -10.38 6.05 -13.21
CA ARG A 37 -11.58 6.61 -13.86
C ARG A 37 -12.39 7.55 -12.97
N LEU A 38 -12.10 7.56 -11.67
CA LEU A 38 -12.88 8.24 -10.63
C LEU A 38 -12.11 9.35 -9.94
N ILE A 39 -10.78 9.23 -9.86
CA ILE A 39 -9.91 10.21 -9.18
C ILE A 39 -8.83 10.73 -10.11
N ASP A 40 -8.30 11.92 -9.79
CA ASP A 40 -7.17 12.51 -10.52
C ASP A 40 -5.95 11.57 -10.45
N PRO A 41 -5.39 11.15 -11.61
CA PRO A 41 -4.19 10.32 -11.67
C PRO A 41 -3.00 10.85 -10.88
N LYS A 42 -2.89 12.18 -10.71
CA LYS A 42 -1.83 12.83 -9.93
C LYS A 42 -1.88 12.50 -8.44
N ASN A 43 -3.02 12.03 -7.94
CA ASN A 43 -3.20 11.60 -6.55
C ASN A 43 -2.92 10.10 -6.37
N VAL A 44 -2.27 9.43 -7.33
CA VAL A 44 -2.03 7.98 -7.28
C VAL A 44 -0.54 7.65 -7.42
N ILE A 45 -0.06 6.82 -6.49
CA ILE A 45 1.27 6.22 -6.51
C ILE A 45 1.11 4.71 -6.69
N LEU A 46 1.65 4.16 -7.77
CA LEU A 46 1.64 2.72 -8.04
C LEU A 46 3.01 2.12 -7.73
N VAL A 47 3.08 1.30 -6.69
CA VAL A 47 4.30 0.62 -6.28
C VAL A 47 4.26 -0.81 -6.79
N ALA A 48 5.25 -1.23 -7.58
CA ALA A 48 5.26 -2.54 -8.21
C ALA A 48 6.68 -3.12 -8.30
N ARG A 49 6.77 -4.46 -8.32
CA ARG A 49 8.02 -5.18 -8.59
C ARG A 49 8.56 -4.88 -9.99
N THR A 50 7.66 -4.67 -10.95
CA THR A 50 8.01 -4.37 -12.34
C THR A 50 7.24 -3.12 -12.80
N PRO A 51 7.68 -1.90 -12.44
CA PRO A 51 6.99 -0.65 -12.79
C PRO A 51 6.87 -0.39 -14.29
N SER A 52 7.67 -1.07 -15.12
CA SER A 52 7.57 -1.04 -16.58
C SER A 52 6.35 -1.80 -17.12
N SER A 53 5.72 -2.67 -16.33
CA SER A 53 4.48 -3.36 -16.72
C SER A 53 3.23 -2.47 -16.65
N ILE A 54 3.33 -1.31 -15.99
CA ILE A 54 2.25 -0.33 -15.92
C ILE A 54 2.25 0.47 -17.23
N PRO A 55 1.11 0.52 -17.96
CA PRO A 55 1.02 1.25 -19.24
C PRO A 55 1.49 2.71 -19.13
N SER A 56 2.25 3.17 -20.12
CA SER A 56 2.80 4.54 -20.14
C SER A 56 1.70 5.61 -20.10
N SER A 57 0.53 5.33 -20.68
CA SER A 57 -0.62 6.25 -20.67
C SER A 57 -1.03 6.71 -19.27
N TYR A 58 -0.86 5.87 -18.24
CA TYR A 58 -1.13 6.28 -16.86
C TYR A 58 -0.06 7.24 -16.33
N LYS A 59 1.21 7.02 -16.68
CA LYS A 59 2.31 7.93 -16.32
C LYS A 59 2.15 9.27 -17.04
N ASP A 60 1.80 9.23 -18.32
CA ASP A 60 1.51 10.42 -19.13
C ASP A 60 0.32 11.21 -18.56
N ALA A 61 -0.63 10.54 -17.92
CA ALA A 61 -1.75 11.15 -17.21
C ALA A 61 -1.39 11.72 -15.82
N GLY A 62 -0.20 11.45 -15.30
CA GLY A 62 0.30 11.98 -14.02
C GLY A 62 0.45 10.96 -12.88
N VAL A 63 0.20 9.67 -13.12
CA VAL A 63 0.44 8.63 -12.10
C VAL A 63 1.94 8.50 -11.82
N VAL A 64 2.30 8.50 -10.54
CA VAL A 64 3.66 8.19 -10.10
C VAL A 64 3.81 6.67 -10.02
N THR A 65 4.86 6.11 -10.63
CA THR A 65 5.18 4.68 -10.49
C THR A 65 6.51 4.49 -9.79
N ARG A 66 6.57 3.62 -8.78
CA ARG A 66 7.77 3.32 -7.99
C ARG A 66 8.06 1.83 -7.95
N TYR A 67 9.35 1.49 -7.82
CA TYR A 67 9.76 0.12 -7.56
C TYR A 67 9.51 -0.22 -6.09
N GLY A 68 8.98 -1.41 -5.84
CA GLY A 68 8.85 -1.99 -4.51
C GLY A 68 8.62 -3.49 -4.61
N ASP A 69 9.26 -4.24 -3.73
CA ASP A 69 9.29 -5.69 -3.79
C ASP A 69 9.31 -6.30 -2.39
N TYR A 70 8.35 -7.17 -2.08
CA TYR A 70 8.34 -7.88 -0.81
C TYR A 70 9.59 -8.74 -0.60
N ASP A 71 10.22 -9.20 -1.68
CA ASP A 71 11.45 -10.02 -1.63
C ASP A 71 12.72 -9.18 -1.42
N LYS A 72 12.60 -7.84 -1.42
CA LYS A 72 13.67 -6.87 -1.15
C LYS A 72 13.11 -5.70 -0.35
N LEU A 73 12.91 -5.90 0.95
CA LEU A 73 12.18 -4.98 1.82
C LEU A 73 12.72 -3.55 1.79
N GLU A 74 14.03 -3.38 1.67
CA GLU A 74 14.70 -2.07 1.55
C GLU A 74 14.19 -1.22 0.37
N THR A 75 13.59 -1.86 -0.65
CA THR A 75 12.99 -1.14 -1.77
C THR A 75 11.72 -0.37 -1.37
N LEU A 76 11.13 -0.70 -0.21
CA LEU A 76 9.95 -0.02 0.30
C LEU A 76 10.26 1.23 1.10
N ASP A 77 11.50 1.44 1.59
CA ASP A 77 11.86 2.50 2.55
C ASP A 77 11.34 3.91 2.21
N ASN A 78 11.21 4.23 0.91
CA ASN A 78 10.65 5.49 0.41
C ASN A 78 9.55 5.27 -0.65
N ALA A 79 9.05 4.04 -0.81
CA ALA A 79 8.08 3.71 -1.84
C ALA A 79 6.73 4.42 -1.63
N PHE A 80 6.39 4.78 -0.39
CA PHE A 80 5.12 5.42 -0.03
C PHE A 80 5.26 6.92 0.27
N GLU A 81 6.45 7.51 0.14
CA GLU A 81 6.67 8.93 0.45
C GLU A 81 5.70 9.85 -0.31
N GLY A 82 5.00 10.73 0.42
CA GLY A 82 4.00 11.66 -0.13
C GLY A 82 2.62 11.05 -0.35
N ALA A 83 2.42 9.77 -0.03
CA ALA A 83 1.08 9.22 0.16
C ALA A 83 0.48 9.71 1.49
N GLN A 84 -0.84 9.66 1.56
CA GLN A 84 -1.59 9.85 2.79
C GLN A 84 -2.29 8.54 3.19
N CYS A 85 -2.66 7.75 2.18
CA CYS A 85 -3.27 6.44 2.36
C CYS A 85 -2.46 5.38 1.62
N LEU A 86 -2.29 4.21 2.23
CA LEU A 86 -1.77 3.02 1.57
C LEU A 86 -2.90 2.00 1.37
N ASN A 87 -3.09 1.53 0.14
CA ASN A 87 -3.79 0.29 -0.17
C ASN A 87 -2.76 -0.84 -0.27
N LEU A 88 -2.63 -1.58 0.81
CA LEU A 88 -1.74 -2.71 0.96
C LEU A 88 -2.47 -4.01 0.63
N ILE A 89 -1.98 -4.73 -0.37
CA ILE A 89 -2.49 -6.03 -0.75
C ILE A 89 -1.54 -7.10 -0.21
N SER A 90 -2.11 -8.09 0.50
CA SER A 90 -1.35 -9.16 1.14
C SER A 90 -0.41 -9.88 0.17
N TYR A 91 0.79 -10.20 0.64
CA TYR A 91 1.72 -11.08 -0.07
C TYR A 91 1.30 -12.54 0.11
N ALA A 92 1.17 -13.28 -0.99
CA ALA A 92 0.83 -14.69 -0.92
C ALA A 92 2.07 -15.52 -0.52
N SER A 93 2.17 -15.88 0.76
CA SER A 93 3.16 -16.80 1.30
C SER A 93 2.47 -17.85 2.17
N ILE A 94 2.86 -19.12 2.04
CA ILE A 94 2.42 -20.19 2.93
C ILE A 94 3.22 -20.22 4.24
N GLU A 95 4.38 -19.58 4.28
CA GLU A 95 5.18 -19.47 5.50
C GLU A 95 4.63 -18.32 6.34
N HIS A 96 4.12 -18.65 7.52
CA HIS A 96 3.43 -17.72 8.42
C HIS A 96 4.29 -16.51 8.78
N GLU A 97 5.50 -16.76 9.28
CA GLU A 97 6.40 -15.71 9.76
C GLU A 97 6.76 -14.75 8.63
N ARG A 98 7.17 -15.29 7.49
CA ARG A 98 7.47 -14.50 6.30
C ARG A 98 6.28 -13.70 5.82
N CYS A 99 5.08 -14.28 5.83
CA CYS A 99 3.85 -13.59 5.46
C CYS A 99 3.67 -12.37 6.37
N PHE A 100 3.58 -12.57 7.68
CA PHE A 100 3.41 -11.49 8.65
C PHE A 100 4.49 -10.40 8.51
N GLN A 101 5.78 -10.77 8.48
CA GLN A 101 6.89 -9.82 8.51
C GLN A 101 6.91 -8.86 7.32
N VAL A 102 6.57 -9.33 6.11
CA VAL A 102 6.59 -8.44 4.93
C VAL A 102 5.51 -7.38 4.97
N GLN A 103 4.33 -7.74 5.47
CA GLN A 103 3.22 -6.80 5.55
C GLN A 103 3.41 -5.84 6.72
N LYS A 104 3.89 -6.36 7.86
CA LYS A 104 4.32 -5.54 8.99
C LYS A 104 5.32 -4.47 8.56
N TYR A 105 6.36 -4.85 7.82
CA TYR A 105 7.36 -3.91 7.32
C TYR A 105 6.75 -2.85 6.38
N ALA A 106 5.86 -3.24 5.46
CA ALA A 106 5.17 -2.28 4.60
C ALA A 106 4.30 -1.29 5.39
N ILE A 107 3.62 -1.74 6.44
CA ILE A 107 2.82 -0.89 7.34
C ILE A 107 3.74 0.07 8.11
N ASP A 108 4.89 -0.41 8.61
CA ASP A 108 5.86 0.43 9.33
C ASP A 108 6.40 1.55 8.44
N VAL A 109 6.73 1.22 7.19
CA VAL A 109 7.15 2.21 6.19
C VAL A 109 6.06 3.24 5.93
N ALA A 110 4.80 2.82 5.75
CA ALA A 110 3.68 3.73 5.55
C ALA A 110 3.55 4.73 6.70
N VAL A 111 3.56 4.24 7.94
CA VAL A 111 3.54 5.09 9.14
C VAL A 111 4.73 6.06 9.16
N LYS A 112 5.94 5.57 8.85
CA LYS A 112 7.16 6.41 8.78
C LYS A 112 7.08 7.48 7.69
N CYS A 113 6.47 7.18 6.55
CA CYS A 113 6.25 8.12 5.46
C CYS A 113 5.17 9.17 5.77
N GLY A 114 4.43 9.01 6.87
CA GLY A 114 3.37 9.92 7.28
C GLY A 114 1.98 9.52 6.78
N ASP A 115 1.81 8.29 6.27
CA ASP A 115 0.50 7.78 5.88
C ASP A 115 -0.41 7.73 7.11
N THR A 116 -1.59 8.32 6.99
CA THR A 116 -2.59 8.41 8.07
C THR A 116 -3.64 7.30 8.01
N HIS A 117 -3.72 6.56 6.90
CA HIS A 117 -4.65 5.43 6.76
C HIS A 117 -4.06 4.25 5.98
N VAL A 118 -4.29 3.03 6.45
CA VAL A 118 -3.99 1.79 5.70
C VAL A 118 -5.25 1.01 5.40
N PHE A 119 -5.53 0.79 4.11
CA PHE A 119 -6.45 -0.24 3.65
C PHE A 119 -5.65 -1.53 3.45
N TYR A 120 -5.88 -2.54 4.27
CA TYR A 120 -5.22 -3.84 4.15
C TYR A 120 -6.18 -4.85 3.53
N SER A 121 -5.92 -5.26 2.28
CA SER A 121 -6.63 -6.37 1.64
C SER A 121 -6.10 -7.68 2.21
N SER A 122 -6.86 -8.25 3.15
CA SER A 122 -6.53 -9.48 3.86
C SER A 122 -7.10 -10.71 3.14
N LEU A 123 -7.35 -11.79 3.88
CA LEU A 123 -7.99 -13.00 3.41
C LEU A 123 -9.34 -13.16 4.13
N GLY A 124 -10.44 -13.09 3.38
CA GLY A 124 -11.79 -13.08 3.96
C GLY A 124 -12.31 -14.46 4.41
N PHE A 125 -11.64 -15.12 5.36
CA PHE A 125 -12.08 -16.44 5.87
C PHE A 125 -11.70 -16.68 7.35
N ALA A 126 -12.15 -15.80 8.25
CA ALA A 126 -11.95 -15.93 9.70
C ALA A 126 -13.26 -16.03 10.48
N GLY A 127 -13.28 -16.95 11.45
CA GLY A 127 -14.29 -17.02 12.50
C GLY A 127 -15.72 -17.36 12.05
N THR A 128 -16.62 -17.37 13.02
CA THR A 128 -18.07 -17.63 12.85
C THR A 128 -18.92 -16.39 13.14
N GLY A 129 -18.30 -15.20 13.20
CA GLY A 129 -18.94 -13.96 13.65
C GLY A 129 -18.93 -13.75 15.17
N THR A 130 -18.65 -14.79 15.96
CA THR A 130 -18.44 -14.71 17.42
C THR A 130 -16.98 -14.76 17.82
N THR A 131 -16.11 -15.22 16.92
CA THR A 131 -14.66 -15.24 17.05
C THR A 131 -14.06 -14.70 15.76
N THR A 132 -12.79 -14.28 15.82
CA THR A 132 -11.99 -13.94 14.63
C THR A 132 -10.85 -14.94 14.43
N ASP A 133 -10.97 -16.15 14.99
CA ASP A 133 -9.94 -17.18 14.90
C ASP A 133 -10.11 -18.08 13.67
N SER A 134 -9.02 -18.65 13.20
CA SER A 134 -9.02 -19.64 12.12
C SER A 134 -8.01 -20.74 12.40
N LEU A 135 -8.39 -21.99 12.10
CA LEU A 135 -7.48 -23.13 12.10
C LEU A 135 -6.67 -23.22 10.79
N ALA A 136 -7.08 -22.48 9.75
CA ALA A 136 -6.35 -22.45 8.49
C ALA A 136 -5.04 -21.71 8.69
N PHE A 137 -3.92 -22.43 8.57
CA PHE A 137 -2.58 -21.88 8.82
C PHE A 137 -2.31 -20.59 8.05
N LEU A 138 -2.70 -20.54 6.77
CA LEU A 138 -2.57 -19.34 5.95
C LEU A 138 -3.31 -18.14 6.57
N MET A 139 -4.54 -18.35 7.06
CA MET A 139 -5.34 -17.29 7.65
C MET A 139 -4.76 -16.78 8.98
N GLN A 140 -4.05 -17.62 9.73
CA GLN A 140 -3.44 -17.19 11.00
C GLN A 140 -2.43 -16.05 10.78
N ALA A 141 -1.62 -16.12 9.72
CA ALA A 141 -0.71 -15.04 9.37
C ALA A 141 -1.44 -13.74 9.01
N HIS A 142 -2.55 -13.84 8.29
CA HIS A 142 -3.41 -12.70 7.97
C HIS A 142 -4.02 -12.07 9.22
N LEU A 143 -4.51 -12.87 10.18
CA LEU A 143 -5.03 -12.37 11.45
C LEU A 143 -3.97 -11.64 12.28
N ASP A 144 -2.74 -12.12 12.27
CA ASP A 144 -1.63 -11.41 12.92
C ASP A 144 -1.35 -10.07 12.25
N THR A 145 -1.39 -10.04 10.91
CA THR A 145 -1.28 -8.79 10.16
C THR A 145 -2.45 -7.86 10.39
N GLU A 146 -3.70 -8.34 10.48
CA GLU A 146 -4.89 -7.52 10.77
C GLU A 146 -4.85 -6.88 12.16
N ARG A 147 -4.30 -7.61 13.15
CA ARG A 147 -4.10 -7.09 14.50
C ARG A 147 -3.01 -6.02 14.57
N TYR A 148 -2.08 -6.00 13.61
CA TYR A 148 -0.94 -5.10 13.64
C TYR A 148 -1.30 -3.60 13.44
N PRO A 149 -2.02 -3.18 12.40
CA PRO A 149 -2.46 -1.79 12.27
C PRO A 149 -3.44 -1.40 13.38
N ALA A 150 -4.16 -2.35 13.98
CA ALA A 150 -4.98 -2.11 15.16
C ALA A 150 -4.13 -1.69 16.38
N LYS A 151 -2.98 -2.35 16.60
CA LYS A 151 -2.02 -1.96 17.65
C LYS A 151 -1.47 -0.56 17.39
N ILE A 152 -1.07 -0.29 16.15
CA ILE A 152 -0.54 1.03 15.76
C ILE A 152 -1.59 2.13 15.99
N ALA A 153 -2.84 1.91 15.58
CA ALA A 153 -3.93 2.87 15.78
C ALA A 153 -4.23 3.15 17.25
N ALA A 154 -3.98 2.20 18.15
CA ALA A 154 -4.10 2.41 19.59
C ALA A 154 -2.98 3.31 20.15
N GLU A 155 -1.82 3.36 19.50
CA GLU A 155 -0.65 4.15 19.90
C GLU A 155 -0.57 5.52 19.20
N ILE A 156 -1.08 5.61 17.97
CA ILE A 156 -0.99 6.80 17.10
C ILE A 156 -2.42 7.29 16.77
N PRO A 157 -2.96 8.30 17.50
CA PRO A 157 -4.35 8.74 17.34
C PRO A 157 -4.74 9.24 15.94
N SER A 158 -3.78 9.70 15.14
CA SER A 158 -3.99 10.15 13.76
C SER A 158 -3.96 9.01 12.73
N PHE A 159 -3.54 7.81 13.14
CA PHE A 159 -3.49 6.65 12.28
C PHE A 159 -4.79 5.85 12.36
N SER A 160 -5.28 5.42 11.21
CA SER A 160 -6.48 4.59 11.11
C SER A 160 -6.28 3.48 10.07
N TYR A 161 -7.16 2.50 10.08
CA TYR A 161 -7.05 1.38 9.15
C TYR A 161 -8.41 0.81 8.80
N THR A 162 -8.46 0.12 7.66
CA THR A 162 -9.60 -0.67 7.21
C THR A 162 -9.08 -2.01 6.72
N ILE A 163 -9.67 -3.10 7.21
CA ILE A 163 -9.42 -4.45 6.69
C ILE A 163 -10.45 -4.73 5.59
N VAL A 164 -9.98 -5.15 4.42
CA VAL A 164 -10.78 -5.45 3.22
C VAL A 164 -10.68 -6.92 2.88
#